data_AF-A0A919STC4-F1
#
_entry.id   AF-A0A919STC4-F1
#
_cell.length_a   1.000
_cell.length_b   1.000
_cell.length_c   1.000
_cell.angle_alpha   90.00
_cell.angle_beta   90.00
_cell.angle_gamma   90.00
#
_symmetry.space_group_name_H-M   'P 1'
#
loop_
_entity.id
_entity.type
_entity.pdbx_description
1 polymer ?
#
loop_
_entity_poly.entity_id
_entity_poly.type
_entity_poly.pdbx_seq_one_letter_code
_entity_poly.pdbx_strand_id
1 'polypeptide(L)'
;MTESDIPYENTAGSAWAAKALDYVRRKRLRVAVLDSDGVVSAQVWGTCPRCSHDLDCQLTLTIPVLDVRDGRGLWPNLGFPAPKVGTSEIPPSVEVACGCGRTHPDAPEKVLGCGVSFRLPTATDAETGGGDA
;
A
#
# COMPACT_ATOMS: atom_id res chain seq x y z
N MET A 1 -0.48 32.82 2.09
CA MET A 1 0.41 31.94 2.88
C MET A 1 0.15 30.52 2.41
N THR A 2 0.64 30.18 1.23
CA THR A 2 0.43 28.88 0.61
C THR A 2 1.78 28.37 0.17
N GLU A 3 1.96 27.05 0.20
CA GLU A 3 3.14 26.34 -0.28
C GLU A 3 4.28 26.27 0.76
N SER A 4 4.16 25.29 1.66
CA SER A 4 5.25 24.90 2.54
C SER A 4 6.31 24.17 1.71
N ASP A 5 7.39 24.89 1.42
CA ASP A 5 8.65 24.43 0.82
C ASP A 5 9.37 23.49 1.82
N ILE A 6 8.78 22.31 2.06
CA ILE A 6 9.33 21.36 3.02
C ILE A 6 10.49 20.57 2.38
N PRO A 7 11.60 20.34 3.10
CA PRO A 7 12.70 19.52 2.60
C PRO A 7 12.28 18.06 2.47
N TYR A 8 12.85 17.44 1.44
CA TYR A 8 12.81 16.00 1.21
C TYR A 8 13.36 15.28 2.43
N GLU A 9 12.61 14.29 2.92
CA GLU A 9 13.04 13.47 4.04
C GLU A 9 12.71 12.02 3.75
N ASN A 10 13.74 11.22 3.46
CA ASN A 10 13.61 9.79 3.26
C ASN A 10 13.41 9.08 4.61
N THR A 11 12.17 9.03 5.08
CA THR A 11 11.82 8.40 6.36
C THR A 11 10.57 7.55 6.26
N ALA A 12 10.63 6.37 6.91
CA ALA A 12 9.49 5.47 7.13
C ALA A 12 9.08 5.45 8.61
N GLY A 13 9.13 6.60 9.28
CA GLY A 13 8.89 6.70 10.72
C GLY A 13 7.48 6.31 11.15
N SER A 14 7.36 5.63 12.30
CA SER A 14 6.08 5.21 12.90
C SER A 14 5.11 6.37 13.16
N ALA A 15 5.63 7.58 13.38
CA ALA A 15 4.85 8.81 13.50
C ALA A 15 4.00 9.11 12.24
N TRP A 16 4.52 8.81 11.05
CA TRP A 16 3.80 9.01 9.79
C TRP A 16 2.70 7.98 9.59
N ALA A 17 2.91 6.73 10.03
CA ALA A 17 1.86 5.71 10.01
C ALA A 17 0.67 6.10 10.90
N ALA A 18 0.92 6.58 12.13
CA ALA A 18 -0.15 7.04 13.02
C ALA A 18 -0.91 8.25 12.43
N LYS A 19 -0.20 9.19 11.82
CA LYS A 19 -0.80 10.37 11.17
C LYS A 19 -1.60 9.99 9.92
N ALA A 20 -1.09 9.07 9.12
CA ALA A 20 -1.77 8.58 7.93
C ALA A 20 -3.06 7.83 8.32
N LEU A 21 -3.04 7.05 9.40
CA LEU A 21 -4.25 6.43 9.97
C LEU A 21 -5.30 7.45 10.41
N ASP A 22 -4.91 8.56 11.06
CA ASP A 22 -5.84 9.66 11.39
C ASP A 22 -6.43 10.29 10.11
N TYR A 23 -5.64 10.43 9.05
CA TYR A 23 -6.12 10.95 7.76
C TYR A 23 -7.11 9.99 7.09
N VAL A 24 -6.88 8.68 7.17
CA VAL A 24 -7.84 7.66 6.71
C VAL A 24 -9.14 7.75 7.50
N ARG A 25 -9.07 7.83 8.83
CA ARG A 25 -10.26 7.98 9.69
C ARG A 25 -11.07 9.25 9.37
N ARG A 26 -10.39 10.34 9.03
CA ARG A 26 -11.01 11.61 8.62
C ARG A 26 -11.42 11.64 7.14
N LYS A 27 -11.31 10.53 6.41
CA LYS A 27 -11.60 10.41 4.97
C LYS A 27 -10.79 11.36 4.07
N ARG A 28 -9.66 11.87 4.58
CA ARG A 28 -8.70 12.71 3.85
C ARG A 28 -7.69 11.90 3.05
N LEU A 29 -7.54 10.63 3.39
CA LEU A 29 -6.74 9.65 2.68
C LEU A 29 -7.58 8.39 2.51
N ARG A 30 -7.51 7.75 1.36
CA ARG A 30 -8.30 6.56 1.02
C ARG A 30 -7.38 5.53 0.39
N VAL A 31 -7.70 4.27 0.65
CA VAL A 31 -7.03 3.10 0.09
C VAL A 31 -8.11 2.23 -0.50
N ALA A 32 -7.97 1.85 -1.76
CA ALA A 32 -8.75 0.78 -2.36
C ALA A 32 -7.79 -0.27 -2.91
N VAL A 33 -8.20 -1.52 -2.82
CA VAL A 33 -7.48 -2.62 -3.43
C VAL A 33 -8.23 -3.03 -4.68
N LEU A 34 -7.53 -3.08 -5.80
CA LEU A 34 -8.03 -3.48 -7.10
C LEU A 34 -7.34 -4.79 -7.49
N ASP A 35 -8.13 -5.81 -7.77
CA ASP A 35 -7.66 -7.03 -8.43
C ASP A 35 -7.91 -6.87 -9.94
N SER A 36 -6.88 -7.02 -10.77
CA SER A 36 -6.97 -6.94 -12.22
C SER A 36 -6.19 -8.09 -12.84
N ASP A 37 -6.90 -9.05 -13.43
CA ASP A 37 -6.34 -10.23 -14.11
C ASP A 37 -5.31 -11.00 -13.26
N GLY A 38 -5.58 -11.15 -11.95
CA GLY A 38 -4.69 -11.84 -11.01
C GLY A 38 -3.53 -10.99 -10.48
N VAL A 39 -3.44 -9.72 -10.87
CA VAL A 39 -2.53 -8.74 -10.29
C VAL A 39 -3.31 -7.89 -9.30
N VAL A 40 -2.98 -8.03 -8.02
CA VAL A 40 -3.53 -7.18 -6.96
C VAL A 40 -2.74 -5.87 -6.90
N SER A 41 -3.44 -4.75 -6.92
CA SER A 41 -2.87 -3.41 -6.74
C SER A 41 -3.62 -2.65 -5.66
N ALA A 42 -2.93 -1.78 -4.94
CA ALA A 42 -3.54 -0.83 -4.02
C ALA A 42 -3.48 0.56 -4.64
N GLN A 43 -4.63 1.18 -4.82
CA GLN A 43 -4.73 2.59 -5.15
C GLN A 43 -4.91 3.40 -3.87
N VAL A 44 -4.06 4.40 -3.69
CA VAL A 44 -4.08 5.29 -2.53
C VAL A 44 -4.19 6.71 -3.01
N TRP A 45 -5.23 7.41 -2.57
CA TRP A 45 -5.46 8.79 -2.97
C TRP A 45 -5.94 9.66 -1.81
N GLY A 46 -5.65 10.95 -1.88
CA GLY A 46 -6.02 11.94 -0.87
C GLY A 46 -4.88 12.89 -0.56
N THR A 47 -4.82 13.41 0.66
CA THR A 47 -3.83 14.41 1.05
C THR A 47 -2.64 13.79 1.78
N CYS A 48 -1.42 14.14 1.37
CA CYS A 48 -0.20 13.73 2.07
C CYS A 48 -0.17 14.30 3.50
N PRO A 49 0.06 13.48 4.55
CA PRO A 49 0.07 13.94 5.94
C PRO A 49 1.25 14.86 6.28
N ARG A 50 2.27 14.95 5.42
CA ARG A 50 3.44 15.83 5.60
C ARG A 50 3.33 17.11 4.78
N CYS A 51 3.37 17.01 3.44
CA CYS A 51 3.37 18.19 2.57
C CYS A 51 1.99 18.77 2.31
N SER A 52 0.92 18.10 2.73
CA SER A 52 -0.47 18.51 2.47
C SER A 52 -0.83 18.66 0.99
N HIS A 53 -0.02 18.10 0.08
CA HIS A 53 -0.32 18.01 -1.34
C HIS A 53 -1.19 16.79 -1.63
N ASP A 54 -1.92 16.86 -2.74
CA ASP A 54 -2.66 15.71 -3.25
C ASP A 54 -1.71 14.60 -3.68
N LEU A 55 -2.09 13.39 -3.32
CA LEU A 55 -1.43 12.13 -3.59
C LEU A 55 -2.44 11.28 -4.34
N ASP A 56 -2.00 10.70 -5.47
CA ASP A 56 -2.68 9.63 -6.17
C ASP A 56 -1.61 8.66 -6.64
N CYS A 57 -1.57 7.50 -6.01
CA CYS A 57 -0.52 6.50 -6.22
C CYS A 57 -1.15 5.12 -6.35
N GLN A 58 -0.77 4.41 -7.40
CA GLN A 58 -1.11 3.01 -7.58
C GLN A 58 0.12 2.16 -7.29
N LEU A 59 -0.01 1.21 -6.37
CA LEU A 59 1.05 0.30 -5.99
C LEU A 59 0.64 -1.11 -6.39
N THR A 60 1.46 -1.77 -7.20
CA THR A 60 1.27 -3.20 -7.47
C THR A 60 1.70 -3.98 -6.24
N LEU A 61 0.78 -4.77 -5.67
CA LEU A 61 1.10 -5.66 -4.57
C LEU A 61 1.68 -6.93 -5.18
N THR A 62 2.98 -7.12 -5.05
CA THR A 62 3.61 -8.41 -5.32
C THR A 62 3.13 -9.40 -4.26
N ILE A 63 1.98 -10.01 -4.52
CA ILE A 63 1.59 -11.24 -3.87
C ILE A 63 2.49 -12.32 -4.49
N PRO A 64 3.19 -13.15 -3.71
CA PRO A 64 3.78 -14.34 -4.28
C PRO A 64 2.65 -15.18 -4.87
N VAL A 65 2.52 -15.17 -6.20
CA VAL A 65 1.59 -16.02 -6.92
C VAL A 65 2.12 -17.44 -6.75
N LEU A 66 1.65 -18.14 -5.73
CA LEU A 66 1.89 -19.57 -5.57
C LEU A 66 0.93 -20.35 -6.48
N ASP A 67 0.78 -19.93 -7.73
CA ASP A 67 0.10 -20.68 -8.77
C ASP A 67 1.15 -21.50 -9.53
N VAL A 68 1.66 -22.54 -8.87
CA VAL A 68 2.17 -23.71 -9.58
C VAL A 68 0.95 -24.55 -9.92
N ARG A 69 0.25 -24.14 -10.98
CA ARG A 69 -0.61 -25.05 -11.72
C ARG A 69 0.29 -26.06 -12.44
N ASP A 70 0.03 -27.32 -12.10
CA ASP A 70 0.48 -28.56 -12.74
C ASP A 70 1.91 -29.05 -12.47
N GLY A 71 1.99 -30.02 -11.56
CA GLY A 71 2.71 -31.26 -11.85
C GLY A 71 3.99 -31.52 -11.05
N ARG A 72 3.86 -32.35 -10.02
CA ARG A 72 4.93 -32.98 -9.22
C ARG A 72 5.69 -32.05 -8.27
N GLY A 73 5.07 -31.77 -7.13
CA GLY A 73 5.74 -31.19 -5.97
C GLY A 73 6.89 -32.08 -5.46
N LEU A 74 8.09 -31.52 -5.43
CA LEU A 74 9.27 -31.98 -4.68
C LEU A 74 9.23 -31.50 -3.20
N TRP A 75 8.04 -31.27 -2.64
CA TRP A 75 7.85 -30.65 -1.33
C TRP A 75 7.14 -31.50 -0.25
N PRO A 76 6.77 -32.80 -0.40
CA PRO A 76 6.06 -33.49 0.69
C PRO A 76 6.98 -33.90 1.86
N ASN A 77 8.31 -33.74 1.78
CA ASN A 77 9.23 -34.28 2.80
C ASN A 77 9.52 -33.37 4.00
N LEU A 78 8.99 -32.14 4.06
CA LEU A 78 9.37 -31.20 5.13
C LEU A 78 8.26 -30.91 6.16
N GLY A 79 7.10 -31.57 6.09
CA GLY A 79 6.08 -31.47 7.14
C GLY A 79 5.53 -30.06 7.39
N PHE A 80 5.80 -29.10 6.51
CA PHE A 80 5.22 -27.77 6.57
C PHE A 80 3.77 -27.83 6.11
N PRO A 81 2.83 -27.20 6.84
CA PRO A 81 1.45 -27.13 6.41
C PRO A 81 1.40 -26.49 5.03
N ALA A 82 0.73 -27.17 4.08
CA ALA A 82 0.51 -26.64 2.75
C ALA A 82 -0.16 -25.25 2.86
N PRO A 83 0.33 -24.21 2.16
CA PRO A 83 -0.39 -22.95 2.08
C PRO A 83 -1.76 -23.23 1.48
N LYS A 84 -2.81 -22.81 2.20
CA LYS A 84 -4.19 -23.04 1.80
C LYS A 84 -4.44 -22.34 0.46
N VAL A 85 -4.61 -23.15 -0.58
CA VAL A 85 -5.15 -22.74 -1.88
C VAL A 85 -6.55 -22.19 -1.64
N GLY A 86 -6.80 -20.90 -1.92
CA GLY A 86 -8.17 -20.39 -1.93
C GLY A 86 -8.41 -18.89 -1.77
N THR A 87 -7.44 -18.07 -1.40
CA THR A 87 -7.64 -16.63 -1.27
C THR A 87 -6.43 -15.91 -1.83
N SER A 88 -6.64 -15.01 -2.79
CA SER A 88 -5.67 -13.96 -3.12
C SER A 88 -5.57 -13.09 -1.86
N GLU A 89 -4.70 -13.48 -0.93
CA GLU A 89 -4.61 -12.85 0.39
C GLU A 89 -3.95 -11.49 0.23
N ILE A 90 -4.78 -10.47 0.02
CA ILE A 90 -4.38 -9.07 0.03
C ILE A 90 -3.61 -8.83 1.34
N PRO A 91 -2.35 -8.33 1.29
CA PRO A 91 -1.57 -8.11 2.50
C PRO A 91 -2.33 -7.13 3.41
N PRO A 92 -2.37 -7.34 4.74
CA PRO A 92 -3.22 -6.56 5.66
C PRO A 92 -2.82 -5.08 5.75
N SER A 93 -1.66 -4.73 5.21
CA SER A 93 -1.18 -3.36 5.13
C SER A 93 -0.30 -3.14 3.91
N VAL A 94 -0.31 -1.93 3.38
CA VAL A 94 0.53 -1.47 2.27
C VAL A 94 1.41 -0.33 2.71
N GLU A 95 2.66 -0.33 2.25
CA GLU A 95 3.58 0.79 2.43
C GLU A 95 3.47 1.72 1.23
N VAL A 96 3.23 3.00 1.51
CA VAL A 96 2.99 4.02 0.49
C VAL A 96 3.99 5.16 0.69
N ALA A 97 4.78 5.42 -0.33
CA ALA A 97 5.60 6.61 -0.40
C ALA A 97 4.75 7.81 -0.88
N CYS A 98 5.07 9.01 -0.40
CA CYS A 98 4.43 10.22 -0.91
C CYS A 98 4.79 10.42 -2.38
N GLY A 99 3.85 10.16 -3.30
CA GLY A 99 3.95 10.48 -4.72
C GLY A 99 3.15 11.72 -5.12
N CYS A 100 3.30 12.84 -4.40
CA CYS A 100 2.57 14.08 -4.72
C CYS A 100 2.98 14.75 -6.05
N GLY A 101 3.90 14.15 -6.81
CA GLY A 101 4.33 14.62 -8.13
C GLY A 101 5.14 15.93 -8.11
N ARG A 102 5.41 16.51 -6.93
CA ARG A 102 6.17 17.76 -6.78
C ARG A 102 7.62 17.50 -6.40
N THR A 103 8.50 18.37 -6.87
CA THR A 103 9.89 18.44 -6.42
C THR A 103 9.94 19.11 -5.05
N HIS A 104 10.75 18.57 -4.15
CA HIS A 104 11.01 19.16 -2.84
C HIS A 104 12.47 19.62 -2.77
N PRO A 105 12.79 20.69 -2.02
CA PRO A 105 14.19 21.02 -1.72
C PRO A 105 14.91 19.80 -1.11
N ASP A 106 16.17 19.63 -1.46
CA ASP A 106 17.02 18.49 -1.09
C ASP A 106 16.57 17.12 -1.65
N ALA A 107 15.57 17.08 -2.55
CA ALA A 107 15.23 15.86 -3.26
C ALA A 107 16.34 15.48 -4.25
N PRO A 108 16.71 14.19 -4.35
CA PRO A 108 17.60 13.71 -5.40
C PRO A 108 17.05 14.03 -6.79
N GLU A 109 17.92 14.16 -7.79
CA GLU A 109 17.48 14.38 -9.17
C GLU A 109 16.50 13.29 -9.60
N LYS A 110 15.38 13.72 -10.22
CA LYS A 110 14.29 12.84 -10.69
C LYS A 110 13.45 12.18 -9.58
N VAL A 111 13.63 12.55 -8.32
CA VAL A 111 12.73 12.11 -7.24
C VAL A 111 11.62 13.13 -7.06
N LEU A 112 10.38 12.64 -7.14
CA LEU A 112 9.17 13.40 -6.87
C LEU A 112 8.57 12.92 -5.55
N GLY A 113 7.99 13.85 -4.79
CA GLY A 113 7.44 13.56 -3.47
C GLY A 113 8.30 14.06 -2.32
N CYS A 114 7.71 14.15 -1.13
CA CYS A 114 8.40 14.68 0.06
C CYS A 114 9.28 13.66 0.77
N GLY A 115 9.43 12.45 0.22
CA GLY A 115 10.33 11.40 0.71
C GLY A 115 9.78 10.51 1.82
N VAL A 116 8.64 10.85 2.44
CA VAL A 116 8.09 10.02 3.51
C VAL A 116 7.34 8.82 2.97
N SER A 117 7.51 7.69 3.64
CA SER A 117 6.74 6.47 3.46
C SER A 117 5.93 6.16 4.72
N PHE A 118 4.71 5.69 4.55
CA PHE A 118 3.84 5.32 5.67
C PHE A 118 3.05 4.06 5.33
N ARG A 119 2.73 3.29 6.38
CA ARG A 119 1.97 2.05 6.27
C ARG A 119 0.49 2.31 6.50
N LEU A 120 -0.35 1.85 5.59
CA LEU A 120 -1.80 1.93 5.67
C LEU A 120 -2.43 0.53 5.70
N PRO A 121 -3.50 0.31 6.47
CA PRO A 121 -4.28 -0.91 6.37
C PRO A 121 -4.98 -0.98 5.01
N THR A 122 -4.97 -2.15 4.38
CA THR A 122 -5.71 -2.46 3.14
C THR A 122 -7.13 -2.90 3.42
N ALA A 123 -7.36 -3.48 4.60
CA ALA A 123 -8.68 -3.67 5.16
C ALA A 123 -9.25 -2.30 5.49
N THR A 124 -9.95 -1.71 4.52
CA THR A 124 -11.12 -0.94 4.91
C THR A 124 -12.09 -1.94 5.51
N ASP A 125 -12.75 -1.61 6.62
CA ASP A 125 -13.87 -2.38 7.16
C ASP A 125 -15.03 -2.37 6.13
N ALA A 126 -14.81 -3.02 4.99
CA ALA A 126 -15.81 -3.46 4.05
C ALA A 126 -16.07 -4.90 4.44
N GLU A 127 -16.96 -5.02 5.43
CA GLU A 127 -17.84 -6.15 5.67
C GLU A 127 -17.74 -7.22 4.57
N THR A 128 -16.98 -8.28 4.83
CA THR A 128 -17.15 -9.55 4.12
C THR A 128 -18.49 -10.14 4.56
N GLY A 129 -19.57 -9.58 4.02
CA GLY A 129 -20.90 -10.17 4.01
C GLY A 129 -21.10 -11.01 2.75
N GLY A 130 -21.27 -12.32 2.94
CA GLY A 130 -21.90 -13.26 2.00
C GLY A 130 -20.97 -13.79 0.88
N GLY A 131 -20.96 -15.07 0.50
CA GLY A 131 -21.76 -16.27 0.81
C GLY A 131 -20.97 -17.48 0.26
N ASP A 132 -21.13 -18.69 0.80
CA ASP A 132 -21.95 -19.80 0.27
C ASP A 132 -21.57 -21.03 1.14
N ALA A 133 -22.39 -22.02 1.50
CA ALA A 133 -23.78 -22.37 1.27
C ALA A 133 -24.18 -23.39 2.37
#